data_AF-C7C2C5-F1
#
_entry.id   AF-C7C2C5-F1
#
_cell.length_a   1.000
_cell.length_b   1.000
_cell.length_c   1.000
_cell.angle_alpha   90.00
_cell.angle_beta   90.00
_cell.angle_gamma   90.00
#
_symmetry.space_group_name_H-M   'P 1'
#
loop_
_entity.id
_entity.type
_entity.pdbx_description
1 polymer ?
#
loop_
_entity_poly.entity_id
_entity_poly.type
_entity_poly.pdbx_seq_one_letter_code
_entity_poly.pdbx_strand_id
1 'polypeptide(L)'
;TEFADMRAAYDALDGETKALIEDLVCEHSRIFSKGALGFSFTEEEVKAFAPVRQRLVRTHPKTGRKSLYLSSHAGRIVGWPVPEAMLLLRELTEHATQREFAYSHKWRVGDLVMWDN
;
A
#
# COMPACT_ATOMS: atom_id res chain seq x y z
N THR A 1 -13.91 5.06 10.22
CA THR A 1 -12.93 4.21 9.51
C THR A 1 -13.23 4.29 8.04
N GLU A 2 -12.22 4.45 7.21
CA GLU A 2 -12.40 4.44 5.75
C GLU A 2 -11.69 3.24 5.15
N PHE A 3 -12.28 2.69 4.09
CA PHE A 3 -11.78 1.53 3.38
C PHE A 3 -11.69 1.89 1.90
N ALA A 4 -10.54 1.68 1.29
CA ALA A 4 -10.35 1.93 -0.14
C ALA A 4 -10.26 0.60 -0.90
N ASP A 5 -11.03 0.45 -1.98
CA ASP A 5 -11.00 -0.75 -2.82
C ASP A 5 -9.79 -0.73 -3.77
N MET A 6 -8.70 -1.35 -3.33
CA MET A 6 -7.45 -1.46 -4.10
C MET A 6 -7.59 -2.21 -5.42
N ARG A 7 -8.65 -2.99 -5.59
CA ARG A 7 -8.93 -3.69 -6.85
C ARG A 7 -9.57 -2.71 -7.84
N ALA A 8 -10.55 -1.92 -7.40
CA ALA A 8 -11.15 -0.88 -8.23
C ALA A 8 -10.13 0.19 -8.64
N ALA A 9 -9.26 0.59 -7.70
CA ALA A 9 -8.15 1.49 -7.99
C ALA A 9 -7.19 0.93 -9.05
N TYR A 10 -6.84 -0.36 -8.97
CA TYR A 10 -6.03 -1.03 -9.99
C TYR A 10 -6.74 -1.05 -11.35
N ASP A 11 -8.01 -1.42 -11.38
CA ASP A 11 -8.79 -1.54 -12.62
C ASP A 11 -8.89 -0.19 -13.35
N ALA A 12 -8.93 0.93 -12.63
CA ALA A 12 -9.00 2.29 -13.17
C ALA A 12 -7.68 2.86 -13.73
N LEU A 13 -6.53 2.23 -13.46
CA LEU A 13 -5.25 2.67 -14.03
C LEU A 13 -5.21 2.50 -15.54
N ASP A 14 -4.48 3.38 -16.23
CA ASP A 14 -4.18 3.24 -17.64
C ASP A 14 -3.23 2.03 -17.91
N GLY A 15 -3.11 1.67 -19.19
CA GLY A 15 -2.32 0.51 -19.61
C GLY A 15 -0.81 0.66 -19.38
N GLU A 16 -0.27 1.88 -19.52
CA GLU A 16 1.16 2.15 -19.34
C GLU A 16 1.54 2.02 -17.86
N THR A 17 0.74 2.61 -16.98
CA THR A 17 0.91 2.50 -15.53
C THR A 17 0.78 1.04 -15.08
N LYS A 18 -0.23 0.30 -15.57
CA LYS A 18 -0.37 -1.13 -15.27
C LYS A 18 0.87 -1.93 -15.69
N ALA A 19 1.40 -1.68 -16.90
CA ALA A 19 2.60 -2.36 -17.39
C ALA A 19 3.84 -2.02 -16.55
N LEU A 20 3.97 -0.76 -16.14
CA LEU A 20 5.08 -0.29 -15.30
C LEU A 20 5.12 -1.01 -13.94
N ILE A 21 3.97 -1.17 -13.29
CA ILE A 21 3.90 -1.65 -11.90
C ILE A 21 3.77 -3.17 -11.74
N GLU A 22 3.46 -3.88 -12.82
CA GLU A 22 3.09 -5.31 -12.81
C GLU A 22 4.06 -6.18 -11.98
N ASP A 23 5.36 -5.98 -12.18
CA ASP A 23 6.40 -6.79 -11.55
C ASP A 23 7.11 -6.13 -10.36
N LEU A 24 6.75 -4.90 -10.01
CA LEU A 24 7.45 -4.16 -8.97
C LEU A 24 7.31 -4.84 -7.61
N VAL A 25 8.43 -4.83 -6.87
CA VAL A 25 8.53 -5.34 -5.51
C VAL A 25 8.85 -4.19 -4.58
N CYS A 26 7.99 -3.96 -3.60
CA CYS A 26 8.16 -2.96 -2.56
C CYS A 26 8.80 -3.57 -1.31
N GLU A 27 9.58 -2.77 -0.59
CA GLU A 27 10.02 -3.10 0.76
C GLU A 27 9.10 -2.45 1.78
N HIS A 28 8.49 -3.29 2.62
CA HIS A 28 7.56 -2.88 3.67
C HIS A 28 8.23 -2.96 5.04
N SER A 29 8.15 -1.89 5.81
CA SER A 29 8.64 -1.84 7.18
C SER A 29 7.86 -0.83 8.02
N ARG A 30 7.73 -1.12 9.32
CA ARG A 30 7.26 -0.14 10.30
C ARG A 30 8.19 1.06 10.40
N ILE A 31 9.48 0.90 10.11
CA ILE A 31 10.48 1.99 10.10
C ILE A 31 10.06 3.07 9.11
N PHE A 32 9.56 2.71 7.92
CA PHE A 32 9.13 3.67 6.91
C PHE A 32 7.91 4.48 7.40
N SER A 33 6.85 3.79 7.84
CA SER A 33 5.63 4.45 8.32
C SER A 33 5.84 5.31 9.57
N LYS A 34 6.59 4.81 10.56
CA LYS A 34 6.83 5.53 11.82
C LYS A 34 7.91 6.61 11.64
N GLY A 35 8.91 6.38 10.79
CA GLY A 35 9.93 7.38 10.47
C GLY A 35 9.31 8.62 9.81
N ALA A 36 8.32 8.44 8.92
CA ALA A 36 7.57 9.57 8.34
C ALA A 36 6.79 10.40 9.39
N LEU A 37 6.52 9.83 10.56
CA LEU A 37 5.90 10.52 11.70
C LEU A 37 6.92 11.08 12.71
N GLY A 38 8.23 10.97 12.42
CA GLY A 38 9.31 11.52 13.25
C GLY A 38 9.74 10.64 14.43
N PHE A 39 9.33 9.36 14.48
CA PHE A 39 9.81 8.44 15.51
C PHE A 39 11.26 8.01 15.24
N SER A 40 12.04 7.91 16.32
CA SER A 40 13.34 7.25 16.33
C SER A 40 13.21 5.78 16.71
N PHE A 41 14.26 4.99 16.43
CA PHE A 41 14.27 3.55 16.69
C PHE A 41 15.56 3.15 17.39
N THR A 42 15.42 2.23 18.34
CA THR A 42 16.57 1.52 18.92
C THR A 42 17.16 0.51 17.91
N GLU A 43 18.38 0.04 18.14
CA GLU A 43 18.99 -0.99 17.28
C GLU A 43 18.18 -2.30 17.27
N GLU A 44 17.58 -2.66 18.40
CA GLU A 44 16.72 -3.84 18.53
C GLU A 44 15.46 -3.70 17.66
N GLU A 45 14.82 -2.52 17.67
CA GLU A 45 13.67 -2.24 16.82
C GLU A 45 14.01 -2.21 15.33
N VAL A 46 15.19 -1.68 14.97
CA VAL A 46 15.65 -1.70 13.57
C VAL A 46 15.79 -3.13 13.07
N LYS A 47 16.33 -4.03 13.89
CA LYS A 47 16.43 -5.47 13.55
C LYS A 47 15.05 -6.12 13.49
N ALA A 48 14.18 -5.85 14.47
CA ALA A 48 12.83 -6.42 14.52
C ALA A 48 11.92 -5.95 13.37
N PHE A 49 12.15 -4.73 12.87
CA PHE A 49 11.40 -4.13 11.75
C PHE A 49 12.19 -4.16 10.45
N ALA A 50 13.09 -5.13 10.28
CA ALA A 50 13.79 -5.35 9.03
C ALA A 50 12.79 -5.38 7.85
N PRO A 51 13.02 -4.60 6.77
CA PRO A 51 12.09 -4.54 5.66
C PRO A 51 11.86 -5.90 5.00
N VAL A 52 10.59 -6.17 4.67
CA VAL A 52 10.17 -7.38 3.95
C VAL A 52 9.68 -7.05 2.55
N ARG A 53 9.91 -7.96 1.60
CA ARG A 53 9.55 -7.75 0.20
C ARG A 53 8.12 -8.18 -0.09
N GLN A 54 7.38 -7.36 -0.82
CA GLN A 54 6.00 -7.60 -1.22
C GLN A 54 5.78 -7.15 -2.67
N ARG A 55 4.94 -7.86 -3.43
CA ARG A 55 4.56 -7.42 -4.79
C ARG A 55 3.64 -6.20 -4.70
N LEU A 56 3.88 -5.20 -5.56
CA LEU A 56 3.02 -4.02 -5.65
C LEU A 56 1.65 -4.36 -6.26
N VAL A 57 1.59 -5.34 -7.16
CA VAL A 57 0.34 -5.89 -7.70
C VAL A 57 0.13 -7.29 -7.15
N ARG A 58 -1.00 -7.50 -6.45
CA ARG A 58 -1.41 -8.80 -5.91
C ARG A 58 -2.61 -9.36 -6.67
N THR A 59 -2.62 -10.68 -6.85
CA THR A 59 -3.78 -11.42 -7.35
C THR A 59 -4.48 -12.11 -6.19
N HIS A 60 -5.75 -11.78 -5.98
CA HIS A 60 -6.54 -12.38 -4.91
C HIS A 60 -6.85 -13.85 -5.22
N PRO A 61 -6.54 -14.81 -4.32
CA PRO A 61 -6.49 -16.24 -4.65
C PRO A 61 -7.86 -16.85 -4.98
N LYS A 62 -8.96 -16.32 -4.44
CA LYS A 62 -10.31 -16.85 -4.72
C LYS A 62 -11.00 -16.21 -5.92
N THR A 63 -10.69 -14.95 -6.21
CA THR A 63 -11.42 -14.16 -7.23
C THR A 63 -10.60 -13.90 -8.48
N GLY A 64 -9.28 -14.09 -8.43
CA GLY A 64 -8.35 -13.76 -9.52
C GLY A 64 -8.21 -12.25 -9.78
N ARG A 65 -8.90 -11.39 -9.03
CA ARG A 65 -8.82 -9.93 -9.17
C ARG A 65 -7.41 -9.47 -8.82
N LYS A 66 -6.84 -8.60 -9.67
CA LYS A 66 -5.64 -7.84 -9.34
C LYS A 66 -5.99 -6.67 -8.44
N SER A 67 -5.02 -6.25 -7.62
CA SER A 67 -5.13 -5.12 -6.69
C SER A 67 -3.77 -4.50 -6.41
N LEU A 68 -3.77 -3.21 -6.11
CA LEU A 68 -2.58 -2.52 -5.61
C LEU A 68 -2.34 -2.91 -4.14
N TYR A 69 -1.10 -3.24 -3.78
CA TYR A 69 -0.73 -3.51 -2.39
C TYR A 69 -0.07 -2.30 -1.76
N LEU A 70 -0.85 -1.23 -1.63
CA LEU A 70 -0.40 0.01 -1.05
C LEU A 70 -0.49 -0.04 0.47
N SER A 71 0.49 0.58 1.12
CA SER A 71 0.52 0.72 2.57
C SER A 71 1.48 1.85 2.93
N SER A 72 1.21 2.54 4.05
CA SER A 72 2.18 3.46 4.64
C SER A 72 3.50 2.78 5.01
N HIS A 73 3.51 1.44 5.10
CA HIS A 73 4.72 0.67 5.32
C HIS A 73 5.59 0.51 4.08
N ALA A 74 5.09 0.75 2.87
CA ALA A 74 5.91 0.68 1.65
C ALA A 74 6.77 1.95 1.55
N GLY A 75 8.09 1.80 1.60
CA GLY A 75 9.02 2.95 1.56
C GLY A 75 10.09 2.89 0.48
N ARG A 76 10.21 1.76 -0.23
CA ARG A 76 11.20 1.53 -1.30
C ARG A 76 10.64 0.58 -2.34
N ILE A 77 11.15 0.68 -3.56
CA ILE A 77 10.96 -0.31 -4.63
C ILE A 77 12.34 -0.91 -4.94
N VAL A 78 12.41 -2.24 -5.02
CA VAL A 78 13.65 -2.97 -5.25
C VAL A 78 14.25 -2.56 -6.60
N GLY A 79 15.50 -2.12 -6.60
CA GLY A 79 16.23 -1.72 -7.81
C GLY A 79 15.95 -0.30 -8.29
N TRP A 80 15.10 0.46 -7.60
CA TRP A 80 14.79 1.84 -7.92
C TRP A 80 15.49 2.80 -6.96
N PRO A 81 15.89 4.00 -7.41
CA PRO A 81 16.31 5.04 -6.48
C PRO A 81 15.13 5.53 -5.63
N VAL A 82 15.43 5.90 -4.38
CA VAL A 82 14.41 6.13 -3.34
C VAL A 82 13.45 7.29 -3.67
N PRO A 83 13.90 8.44 -4.18
CA PRO A 83 13.00 9.54 -4.53
C PRO A 83 11.95 9.14 -5.58
N GLU A 84 12.36 8.42 -6.62
CA GLU A 84 11.52 7.95 -7.71
C GLU A 84 10.52 6.90 -7.22
N ALA A 85 10.97 5.97 -6.37
CA ALA A 85 10.09 4.99 -5.76
C ALA A 85 9.01 5.65 -4.88
N MET A 86 9.40 6.64 -4.07
CA MET A 86 8.48 7.37 -3.20
C MET A 86 7.48 8.22 -4.00
N LEU A 87 7.91 8.81 -5.12
CA LEU A 87 7.03 9.55 -6.01
C LEU A 87 5.93 8.64 -6.58
N LEU A 88 6.31 7.48 -7.16
CA LEU A 88 5.36 6.51 -7.69
C LEU A 88 4.38 6.00 -6.61
N LEU A 89 4.89 5.63 -5.43
CA LEU A 89 4.05 5.16 -4.33
C LEU A 89 3.07 6.24 -3.86
N ARG A 90 3.48 7.50 -3.86
CA ARG A 90 2.61 8.63 -3.53
C ARG A 90 1.52 8.82 -4.58
N GLU A 91 1.86 8.83 -5.86
CA GLU A 91 0.90 8.99 -6.97
C GLU A 91 -0.15 7.86 -6.96
N LEU A 92 0.29 6.61 -6.78
CA LEU A 92 -0.62 5.47 -6.67
C LEU A 92 -1.50 5.55 -5.41
N THR A 93 -0.97 6.04 -4.30
CA THR A 93 -1.74 6.23 -3.05
C THR A 93 -2.79 7.32 -3.21
N GLU A 94 -2.42 8.45 -3.83
CA GLU A 94 -3.34 9.55 -4.13
C GLU A 94 -4.47 9.08 -5.06
N HIS A 95 -4.13 8.35 -6.12
CA HIS A 95 -5.11 7.71 -7.00
C HIS A 95 -6.04 6.76 -6.25
N ALA A 96 -5.49 5.79 -5.52
CA ALA A 96 -6.25 4.72 -4.90
C ALA A 96 -7.11 5.15 -3.71
N THR A 97 -6.92 6.37 -3.20
CA THR A 97 -7.69 6.95 -2.09
C THR A 97 -8.69 8.02 -2.53
N GLN A 98 -8.90 8.20 -3.85
CA GLN A 98 -9.98 9.03 -4.37
C GLN A 98 -11.34 8.54 -3.87
N ARG A 99 -12.31 9.47 -3.77
CA ARG A 99 -13.63 9.22 -3.16
C ARG A 99 -14.41 8.11 -3.84
N GLU A 100 -14.22 7.90 -5.14
CA GLU A 100 -14.87 6.83 -5.90
C GLU A 100 -14.43 5.42 -5.50
N PHE A 101 -13.26 5.28 -4.88
CA PHE A 101 -12.76 4.00 -4.36
C PHE A 101 -12.97 3.85 -2.85
N ALA A 102 -13.41 4.90 -2.16
CA ALA A 102 -13.45 4.97 -0.70
C ALA A 102 -14.87 4.76 -0.13
N TYR A 103 -14.97 3.87 0.85
CA TYR A 103 -16.13 3.71 1.71
C TYR A 103 -15.83 4.28 3.10
N SER A 104 -16.62 5.26 3.55
CA SER A 104 -16.51 5.85 4.89
C SER A 104 -17.56 5.23 5.83
N HIS A 105 -17.09 4.39 6.75
CA HIS A 105 -17.94 3.70 7.72
C HIS A 105 -18.25 4.59 8.93
N LYS A 106 -19.54 4.83 9.15
CA LYS A 106 -20.07 5.51 10.35
C LYS A 106 -20.42 4.50 11.42
N TRP A 107 -19.52 4.35 12.39
CA TRP A 107 -19.65 3.43 13.51
C TRP A 107 -20.89 3.70 14.36
N ARG A 108 -21.49 2.62 14.84
CA ARG A 108 -22.54 2.57 15.86
C ARG A 108 -22.16 1.58 16.96
N VAL A 109 -22.71 1.79 18.15
CA VAL A 109 -22.49 0.87 19.27
C VAL A 109 -23.01 -0.52 18.89
N GLY A 110 -22.15 -1.53 19.02
CA GLY A 110 -22.47 -2.92 18.67
C GLY A 110 -22.04 -3.35 17.26
N ASP A 111 -21.51 -2.43 16.43
CA ASP A 111 -21.01 -2.80 15.10
C ASP A 111 -19.79 -3.73 15.18
N LEU A 112 -19.76 -4.73 14.30
CA LEU A 112 -18.60 -5.54 13.99
C LEU A 112 -18.32 -5.39 12.49
N VAL A 113 -17.13 -4.89 12.16
CA VAL A 113 -16.67 -4.73 10.78
C VAL A 113 -15.47 -5.64 10.57
N MET A 114 -15.51 -6.43 9.50
CA MET A 114 -14.42 -7.29 9.05
C MET A 114 -14.03 -6.89 7.64
N TRP A 115 -12.74 -6.85 7.35
CA TRP A 115 -12.20 -6.51 6.03
C TRP A 115 -11.07 -7.47 5.65
N ASP A 116 -10.80 -7.54 4.36
CA ASP A 116 -9.68 -8.28 3.77
C ASP A 116 -8.53 -7.29 3.49
N ASN A 117 -7.29 -7.63 3.85
CA ASN A 117 -6.12 -6.73 3.78
C ASN A 117 -5.28 -6.96 2.52
#